data_AF-A0A7H4MFS7-F1
#
_entry.id   AF-A0A7H4MFS7-F1
#
_cell.length_a   1.000
_cell.length_b   1.000
_cell.length_c   1.000
_cell.angle_alpha   90.00
_cell.angle_beta   90.00
_cell.angle_gamma   90.00
#
_symmetry.space_group_name_H-M   'P 1'
#
loop_
_entity.id
_entity.type
_entity.pdbx_description
1 polymer ?
#
loop_
_entity_poly.entity_id
_entity_poly.type
_entity_poly.pdbx_seq_one_letter_code
_entity_poly.pdbx_strand_id
1 'polypeptide(L)'
;MLGLPTGGTPLTAYKALVEMHKAGQVSFKHVVTFNMDEYVGLPKEHPESYHSFMHRNFFDHVDIPAENINLLNGNAPDIDAECRRYEEKIRFLR
;
A
#
# COMPACT_ATOMS: atom_id res chain seq x y z
N MET A 1 11.97 -3.21 2.86
CA MET A 1 10.76 -2.38 3.04
C MET A 1 10.65 -1.42 1.86
N LEU A 2 9.44 -1.17 1.35
CA LEU A 2 9.18 -0.29 0.19
C LEU A 2 8.09 0.75 0.52
N GLY A 3 8.39 2.04 0.30
CA GLY A 3 7.41 3.12 0.39
C GLY A 3 6.71 3.34 -0.95
N LEU A 4 5.38 3.48 -0.95
CA LEU A 4 4.56 3.54 -2.16
C LEU A 4 3.65 4.79 -2.21
N PRO A 5 3.73 5.61 -3.27
CA PRO A 5 2.81 6.73 -3.50
C PRO A 5 1.56 6.30 -4.28
N THR A 6 0.49 7.08 -4.19
CA THR A 6 -0.69 6.98 -5.08
C THR A 6 -0.67 8.12 -6.12
N GLY A 7 -1.79 8.30 -6.84
CA GLY A 7 -1.94 9.34 -7.86
C GLY A 7 -1.55 8.88 -9.27
N GLY A 8 -1.64 9.80 -10.24
CA GLY A 8 -1.42 9.48 -11.65
C GLY A 8 0.04 9.15 -12.01
N THR A 9 0.99 9.83 -11.36
CA THR A 9 2.43 9.71 -11.65
C THR A 9 2.98 8.27 -11.53
N PRO A 10 2.70 7.50 -10.45
CA PRO A 10 3.25 6.15 -10.31
C PRO A 10 2.57 5.07 -11.15
N LEU A 11 1.48 5.34 -11.86
CA LEU A 11 0.71 4.31 -12.59
C LEU A 11 1.56 3.53 -13.61
N THR A 12 2.45 4.21 -14.34
CA THR A 12 3.33 3.55 -15.32
C THR A 12 4.35 2.64 -14.62
N ALA A 13 4.85 3.05 -13.45
CA ALA A 13 5.77 2.25 -12.67
C ALA A 13 5.09 0.98 -12.12
N TYR A 14 3.85 1.10 -11.60
CA TYR A 14 3.09 -0.07 -11.14
C TYR A 14 2.83 -1.08 -12.26
N LYS A 15 2.42 -0.59 -13.44
CA LYS A 15 2.26 -1.46 -14.62
C LYS A 15 3.55 -2.20 -14.96
N ALA A 16 4.69 -1.51 -14.98
CA ALA A 16 5.97 -2.14 -15.26
C ALA A 16 6.35 -3.21 -14.21
N LEU A 17 6.15 -2.91 -12.91
CA LEU A 17 6.44 -3.87 -11.83
C LEU A 17 5.56 -5.13 -11.92
N VAL A 18 4.28 -4.95 -12.25
CA VAL A 18 3.35 -6.07 -12.48
C VAL A 18 3.81 -6.94 -13.65
N GLU A 19 4.23 -6.33 -14.76
CA GLU A 19 4.72 -7.09 -15.92
C GLU A 19 6.05 -7.81 -15.62
N MET A 20 6.97 -7.16 -14.89
CA MET A 20 8.20 -7.82 -14.41
C MET A 20 7.90 -9.00 -13.49
N HIS A 21 6.89 -8.87 -12.62
CA HIS A 21 6.46 -9.96 -11.74
C HIS A 21 5.90 -11.14 -12.54
N LYS A 22 4.98 -10.88 -13.48
CA LYS A 22 4.41 -11.91 -14.37
C LYS A 22 5.47 -12.59 -15.23
N ALA A 23 6.52 -11.86 -15.61
CA ALA A 23 7.68 -12.40 -16.32
C ALA A 23 8.66 -13.19 -15.41
N GLY A 24 8.37 -13.34 -14.11
CA GLY A 24 9.20 -14.07 -13.15
C GLY A 24 10.50 -13.36 -12.76
N GLN A 25 10.62 -12.06 -13.03
CA GLN A 25 11.84 -11.29 -12.80
C GLN A 25 11.92 -10.74 -11.37
N VAL A 26 10.77 -10.56 -10.71
CA VAL A 26 10.67 -10.05 -9.35
C VAL A 26 9.54 -10.78 -8.60
N SER A 27 9.74 -10.98 -7.29
CA SER A 27 8.72 -11.48 -6.38
C SER A 27 8.57 -10.52 -5.20
N PHE A 28 7.33 -10.34 -4.76
CA PHE A 28 6.92 -9.52 -3.64
C PHE A 28 6.59 -10.34 -2.38
N LYS A 29 6.79 -11.67 -2.40
CA LYS A 29 6.55 -12.58 -1.25
C LYS A 29 7.20 -12.15 0.05
N HIS A 30 8.36 -11.51 -0.03
CA HIS A 30 9.13 -11.03 1.13
C HIS A 30 9.25 -9.50 1.17
N VAL A 31 8.47 -8.80 0.35
CA VAL A 31 8.42 -7.33 0.35
C VAL A 31 7.34 -6.87 1.33
N VAL A 32 7.71 -5.96 2.23
CA VAL A 32 6.78 -5.22 3.10
C VAL A 32 6.61 -3.82 2.55
N THR A 33 5.36 -3.38 2.38
CA THR A 33 5.01 -2.07 1.81
C THR A 33 4.41 -1.14 2.84
N PHE A 34 4.65 0.17 2.66
CA PHE A 34 4.00 1.25 3.40
C PHE A 34 3.56 2.33 2.42
N ASN A 35 2.27 2.66 2.41
CA ASN A 35 1.75 3.79 1.65
C ASN A 35 1.94 5.12 2.40
N MET A 36 2.03 6.21 1.65
CA MET A 36 2.31 7.54 2.21
C MET A 36 1.13 8.12 3.01
N ASP A 37 -0.09 7.95 2.52
CA ASP A 37 -1.28 8.65 2.98
C ASP A 37 -2.56 7.83 2.72
N GLU A 38 -3.67 8.28 3.33
CA GLU A 38 -5.05 7.84 3.06
C GLU A 38 -6.00 8.99 3.40
N TYR A 39 -7.17 9.05 2.75
CA TYR A 39 -8.20 10.04 3.08
C TYR A 39 -8.86 9.77 4.43
N VAL A 40 -9.04 10.82 5.23
CA VAL A 40 -9.83 10.74 6.48
C VAL A 40 -11.32 10.77 6.16
N GLY A 41 -12.09 9.87 6.76
CA GLY A 41 -13.55 9.83 6.65
C GLY A 41 -14.10 9.22 5.35
N LEU A 42 -13.22 8.81 4.42
CA LEU A 42 -13.64 8.15 3.18
C LEU A 42 -13.78 6.64 3.41
N PRO A 43 -14.91 5.99 3.07
CA PRO A 43 -15.04 4.55 3.21
C PRO A 43 -13.92 3.81 2.51
N LYS A 44 -13.38 2.78 3.15
CA LYS A 44 -12.28 1.98 2.63
C LYS A 44 -12.60 1.38 1.26
N GLU A 45 -13.83 0.96 1.05
CA GLU A 45 -14.35 0.34 -0.18
C GLU A 45 -14.68 1.38 -1.27
N HIS A 46 -14.59 2.68 -0.96
CA HIS A 46 -14.82 3.72 -1.96
C HIS A 46 -13.82 3.57 -3.12
N PRO A 47 -14.23 3.68 -4.40
CA PRO A 47 -13.36 3.41 -5.55
C PRO A 47 -12.15 4.34 -5.64
N GLU A 48 -12.24 5.52 -5.01
CA GLU A 48 -11.17 6.53 -4.95
C GLU A 48 -10.42 6.57 -3.60
N SER A 49 -10.68 5.63 -2.68
CA SER A 49 -9.79 5.45 -1.52
C SER A 49 -8.41 5.00 -1.99
N TYR A 50 -7.36 5.34 -1.23
CA TYR A 50 -6.01 4.90 -1.58
C TYR A 50 -5.83 3.40 -1.34
N HIS A 51 -6.59 2.83 -0.41
CA HIS A 51 -6.79 1.38 -0.34
C HIS A 51 -7.25 0.79 -1.68
N SER A 52 -8.40 1.24 -2.22
CA SER A 52 -8.94 0.74 -3.49
C SER A 52 -8.00 1.00 -4.67
N PHE A 53 -7.34 2.17 -4.69
CA PHE A 53 -6.36 2.50 -5.71
C PHE A 53 -5.20 1.49 -5.72
N MET A 54 -4.62 1.18 -4.56
CA MET A 54 -3.45 0.30 -4.48
C MET A 54 -3.77 -1.16 -4.83
N HIS A 55 -4.92 -1.66 -4.40
CA HIS A 55 -5.39 -2.99 -4.78
C HIS A 55 -5.63 -3.08 -6.29
N ARG A 56 -6.41 -2.14 -6.84
CA ARG A 56 -6.74 -2.10 -8.27
C ARG A 56 -5.51 -2.01 -9.16
N ASN A 57 -4.52 -1.21 -8.79
CA ASN A 57 -3.38 -0.90 -9.66
C ASN A 57 -2.14 -1.75 -9.39
N PHE A 58 -2.03 -2.40 -8.23
CA PHE A 58 -0.80 -3.11 -7.86
C PHE A 58 -1.00 -4.39 -7.06
N PHE A 59 -1.56 -4.32 -5.85
CA PHE A 59 -1.51 -5.46 -4.91
C PHE A 59 -2.26 -6.70 -5.39
N ASP A 60 -3.36 -6.54 -6.14
CA ASP A 60 -4.12 -7.69 -6.68
C ASP A 60 -3.41 -8.40 -7.84
N HIS A 61 -2.28 -7.86 -8.32
CA HIS A 61 -1.57 -8.34 -9.51
C HIS A 61 -0.19 -8.91 -9.21
N VAL A 62 0.21 -8.98 -7.94
CA VAL A 62 1.52 -9.48 -7.49
C VAL A 62 1.40 -10.45 -6.31
N ASP A 63 2.44 -11.23 -6.07
CA ASP A 63 2.49 -12.25 -5.00
C ASP A 63 2.82 -11.69 -3.61
N ILE A 64 2.35 -10.48 -3.30
CA ILE A 64 2.54 -9.87 -1.97
C ILE A 64 1.57 -10.48 -0.94
N PRO A 65 2.05 -10.95 0.23
CA PRO A 65 1.18 -11.41 1.30
C PRO A 65 0.39 -10.25 1.91
N ALA A 66 -0.87 -10.47 2.29
CA ALA A 66 -1.73 -9.42 2.82
C ALA A 66 -1.18 -8.81 4.13
N GLU A 67 -0.53 -9.61 4.96
CA GLU A 67 0.12 -9.20 6.21
C GLU A 67 1.30 -8.23 5.99
N ASN A 68 1.86 -8.20 4.79
CA ASN A 68 2.97 -7.33 4.41
C ASN A 68 2.50 -5.98 3.84
N ILE A 69 1.19 -5.80 3.61
CA ILE A 69 0.61 -4.55 3.12
C ILE A 69 0.29 -3.65 4.32
N ASN A 70 0.87 -2.45 4.35
CA ASN A 70 0.57 -1.45 5.36
C ASN A 70 -0.01 -0.19 4.71
N LEU A 71 -1.25 0.12 5.10
CA LEU A 71 -1.99 1.31 4.72
C LEU A 71 -2.45 2.00 6.01
N LEU A 72 -2.57 3.33 5.99
CA LEU A 72 -3.18 4.08 7.07
C LEU A 72 -4.68 3.81 7.12
N ASN A 73 -5.25 3.71 8.31
CA ASN A 73 -6.68 3.68 8.51
C ASN A 73 -7.24 5.10 8.70
N GLY A 74 -7.66 5.74 7.61
CA GLY A 74 -8.28 7.06 7.64
C GLY A 74 -9.62 7.14 8.38
N ASN A 75 -10.20 6.01 8.79
CA ASN A 75 -11.43 5.93 9.59
C ASN A 75 -11.17 5.37 11.00
N ALA A 76 -9.93 5.42 11.49
CA ALA A 76 -9.63 5.03 12.86
C ALA A 76 -10.38 5.96 13.84
N PRO A 77 -10.89 5.43 14.97
CA PRO A 77 -11.59 6.24 15.97
C PRO A 77 -10.66 7.24 16.67
N ASP A 78 -9.36 6.96 16.70
CA ASP A 78 -8.30 7.85 17.17
C ASP A 78 -7.22 7.93 16.09
N ILE A 79 -7.21 9.05 15.36
CA ILE A 79 -6.28 9.31 14.25
C ILE A 79 -4.84 9.46 14.76
N ASP A 80 -4.64 10.08 15.91
CA ASP A 80 -3.30 10.26 16.47
C ASP A 80 -2.70 8.91 16.89
N ALA A 81 -3.52 8.01 17.44
CA ALA A 81 -3.11 6.65 17.74
C ALA A 81 -2.77 5.85 16.48
N GLU A 82 -3.54 6.02 15.40
CA GLU A 82 -3.25 5.38 14.11
C GLU A 82 -1.90 5.85 13.53
N CYS A 83 -1.64 7.16 13.55
CA CYS A 83 -0.36 7.72 13.13
C CYS A 83 0.81 7.16 13.95
N ARG A 84 0.68 7.09 15.29
CA ARG A 84 1.70 6.48 16.16
C ARG A 84 1.92 5.00 15.85
N ARG A 85 0.85 4.22 15.70
CA ARG A 85 0.91 2.80 15.32
C ARG A 85 1.66 2.61 14.01
N TYR A 86 1.42 3.46 13.02
CA TYR A 86 2.06 3.40 11.71
C TYR A 86 3.56 3.68 11.80
N GLU A 87 3.95 4.75 12.51
CA GLU A 87 5.34 5.12 12.80
C GLU A 87 6.10 4.03 13.57
N GLU A 88 5.48 3.46 14.61
CA GLU A 88 6.06 2.36 15.38
C GLU A 88 6.28 1.11 14.52
N LYS A 89 5.32 0.78 13.64
CA LYS A 89 5.46 -0.36 12.73
C LYS A 89 6.59 -0.17 11.71
N ILE A 90 6.78 1.05 11.19
CA ILE A 90 7.92 1.39 10.33
C ILE A 90 9.24 1.22 11.10
N ARG A 91 9.33 1.72 12.34
CA ARG A 91 10.55 1.60 13.16
C ARG A 91 10.89 0.16 13.50
N PHE A 92 9.89 -0.66 13.83
CA PHE A 92 10.10 -2.06 14.20
C PHE A 92 10.65 -2.92 13.05
N LEU A 93 10.30 -2.57 11.81
CA LEU A 93 10.67 -3.31 10.61
C LEU A 93 11.87 -2.71 9.85
N ARG A 94 12.49 -1.66 10.41
CA ARG A 94 13.72 -1.06 9.92
C ARG A 94 14.93 -1.79 10.49
#